data_AF-A0AA37SL38-F1
#
_entry.id   AF-A0AA37SL38-F1
#
_cell.length_a   1.000
_cell.length_b   1.000
_cell.length_c   1.000
_cell.angle_alpha   90.00
_cell.angle_beta   90.00
_cell.angle_gamma   90.00
#
_symmetry.space_group_name_H-M   'P 1'
#
loop_
_entity.id
_entity.type
_entity.pdbx_description
1 polymer ?
#
loop_
_entity_poly.entity_id
_entity_poly.type
_entity_poly.pdbx_seq_one_letter_code
_entity_poly.pdbx_strand_id
1 'polypeptide(L)'
;MLIFALNIKKSKTMSLTKSYVKSKKTYKVTFEIPKEWVNGAKEVRVLGDFNNWDWEKAPVLKNNKGILKSRQELKEGKKYEYRYLADNQVWLNDEKADDYVASEYADAQNCVLDLS
;
A
#
# COMPACT_ATOMS: atom_id res chain seq x y z
N MET A 1 -44.93 -5.03 -3.39
CA MET A 1 -43.88 -5.35 -2.41
C MET A 1 -42.54 -5.24 -3.14
N LEU A 2 -41.90 -4.07 -3.06
CA LEU A 2 -40.66 -3.81 -3.81
C LEU A 2 -39.49 -4.54 -3.13
N ILE A 3 -38.81 -5.42 -3.86
CA ILE A 3 -37.56 -6.02 -3.43
C ILE A 3 -36.48 -4.95 -3.60
N PHE A 4 -36.04 -4.34 -2.49
CA PHE A 4 -34.80 -3.58 -2.47
C PHE A 4 -33.64 -4.58 -2.59
N ALA A 5 -33.13 -4.77 -3.80
CA ALA A 5 -31.82 -5.37 -3.98
C ALA A 5 -30.80 -4.40 -3.38
N LEU A 6 -30.26 -4.73 -2.20
CA LEU A 6 -29.06 -4.08 -1.69
C LEU A 6 -27.97 -4.29 -2.75
N ASN A 7 -27.65 -3.23 -3.51
CA ASN A 7 -26.46 -3.20 -4.34
C ASN A 7 -25.26 -3.16 -3.39
N ILE A 8 -24.79 -4.34 -2.94
CA ILE A 8 -23.59 -4.47 -2.12
C ILE A 8 -22.41 -4.14 -3.03
N LYS A 9 -22.08 -2.85 -3.15
CA LYS A 9 -20.76 -2.43 -3.62
C LYS A 9 -19.78 -3.14 -2.70
N LYS A 10 -18.94 -4.05 -3.23
CA LYS A 10 -17.83 -4.62 -2.46
C LYS A 10 -17.13 -3.47 -1.74
N SER A 11 -17.02 -3.57 -0.42
CA SER A 11 -16.23 -2.62 0.37
C SER A 11 -14.85 -2.54 -0.26
N LYS A 12 -14.43 -1.32 -0.65
CA LYS A 12 -13.08 -1.11 -1.15
C LYS A 12 -12.16 -1.21 0.05
N THR A 13 -11.35 -2.26 0.10
CA THR A 13 -10.33 -2.50 1.13
C THR A 13 -8.95 -2.19 0.55
N MET A 14 -7.95 -2.02 1.40
CA MET A 14 -6.56 -1.98 0.91
C MET A 14 -6.20 -3.31 0.26
N SER A 15 -5.27 -3.29 -0.70
CA SER A 15 -4.77 -4.53 -1.29
C SER A 15 -3.31 -4.44 -1.70
N LEU A 16 -2.63 -5.57 -1.52
CA LEU A 16 -1.25 -5.79 -1.87
C LEU A 16 -1.17 -6.96 -2.86
N THR A 17 -0.99 -6.67 -4.14
CA THR A 17 -0.91 -7.70 -5.18
C THR A 17 0.54 -7.92 -5.60
N LYS A 18 0.98 -9.18 -5.61
CA LYS A 18 2.34 -9.59 -5.99
C LYS A 18 2.30 -10.39 -7.28
N SER A 19 3.11 -10.02 -8.27
CA SER A 19 3.25 -10.76 -9.53
C SER A 19 4.72 -11.02 -9.83
N TYR A 20 5.13 -12.28 -9.83
CA TYR A 20 6.53 -12.66 -10.01
C TYR A 20 6.98 -12.58 -11.49
N VAL A 21 8.16 -12.01 -11.71
CA VAL A 21 8.80 -11.84 -13.01
C VAL A 21 10.07 -12.69 -13.05
N LYS A 22 9.92 -13.95 -13.43
CA LYS A 22 10.98 -14.97 -13.41
C LYS A 22 12.27 -14.55 -14.14
N SER A 23 12.16 -13.87 -15.27
CA SER A 23 13.33 -13.43 -16.05
C SER A 23 14.21 -12.41 -15.33
N LYS A 24 13.64 -11.69 -14.37
CA LYS A 24 14.34 -10.64 -13.61
C LYS A 24 14.58 -11.01 -12.15
N LYS A 25 14.00 -12.12 -11.67
CA LYS A 25 14.01 -12.50 -10.24
C LYS A 25 13.45 -11.39 -9.34
N THR A 26 12.36 -10.77 -9.80
CA THR A 26 11.69 -9.67 -9.10
C THR A 26 10.18 -9.90 -9.01
N TYR A 27 9.53 -9.25 -8.07
CA TYR A 27 8.09 -9.11 -8.00
C TYR A 27 7.67 -7.71 -8.46
N LYS A 28 6.66 -7.66 -9.33
CA LYS A 28 5.84 -6.46 -9.53
C LYS A 28 4.81 -6.42 -8.41
N VAL A 29 5.01 -5.53 -7.46
CA VAL A 29 4.11 -5.34 -6.32
C VAL A 29 3.25 -4.12 -6.58
N THR A 30 1.93 -4.28 -6.50
CA THR A 30 0.98 -3.18 -6.61
C THR A 30 0.34 -2.94 -5.25
N PHE A 31 0.55 -1.73 -4.74
CA PHE A 31 0.00 -1.22 -3.50
C PHE A 31 -1.26 -0.42 -3.81
N GLU A 32 -2.36 -0.72 -3.14
CA GLU A 32 -3.66 -0.08 -3.38
C GLU A 32 -4.32 0.35 -2.07
N ILE A 33 -4.73 1.62 -2.02
CA ILE A 33 -5.50 2.19 -0.90
C ILE A 33 -6.77 2.86 -1.44
N PRO A 34 -7.95 2.63 -0.83
CA PRO A 34 -9.17 3.34 -1.21
C PRO A 34 -9.01 4.85 -0.99
N LYS A 35 -9.41 5.68 -1.97
CA LYS A 35 -9.27 7.14 -1.86
C LYS A 35 -10.00 7.72 -0.64
N GLU A 36 -11.08 7.09 -0.21
CA GLU A 36 -11.86 7.52 0.95
C GLU A 36 -11.10 7.38 2.28
N TRP A 37 -10.08 6.52 2.35
CA TRP A 37 -9.29 6.30 3.58
C TRP A 37 -8.29 7.41 3.86
N VAL A 38 -8.00 8.25 2.86
CA VAL A 38 -7.04 9.36 3.00
C VAL A 38 -7.73 10.71 3.17
N ASN A 39 -9.04 10.72 3.44
CA ASN A 39 -9.85 11.88 3.85
C ASN A 39 -9.53 13.22 3.13
N GLY A 40 -9.42 13.18 1.80
CA GLY A 40 -9.18 14.37 0.99
C GLY A 40 -7.71 14.79 0.85
N ALA A 41 -6.76 13.96 1.30
CA ALA A 41 -5.33 14.17 1.05
C ALA A 41 -5.04 14.39 -0.43
N LYS A 42 -4.09 15.31 -0.71
CA LYS A 42 -3.71 15.68 -2.07
C LYS A 42 -2.76 14.67 -2.68
N GLU A 43 -1.81 14.20 -1.89
CA GLU A 43 -0.79 13.24 -2.27
C GLU A 43 -0.73 12.09 -1.26
N VAL A 44 -0.57 10.89 -1.78
CA VAL A 44 -0.30 9.70 -0.97
C VAL A 44 0.87 8.99 -1.61
N ARG A 45 1.86 8.63 -0.80
CA ARG A 45 3.06 7.90 -1.23
C ARG A 45 3.18 6.63 -0.41
N VAL A 46 3.78 5.60 -1.00
CA VAL A 46 4.19 4.39 -0.25
C VAL A 46 5.68 4.51 0.03
N LEU A 47 6.03 4.51 1.31
CA LEU A 47 7.40 4.64 1.80
C LEU A 47 7.80 3.29 2.40
N GLY A 48 9.04 2.91 2.19
CA GLY A 48 9.56 1.64 2.69
C GLY A 48 11.03 1.45 2.35
N ASP A 49 11.57 0.29 2.67
CA ASP A 49 12.99 0.00 2.46
C ASP A 49 13.44 0.16 0.99
N PHE A 50 12.51 -0.03 0.05
CA PHE A 50 12.79 0.08 -1.38
C PHE A 50 12.95 1.52 -1.91
N ASN A 51 12.59 2.53 -1.12
CA ASN A 51 12.84 3.94 -1.42
C ASN A 51 13.49 4.68 -0.25
N ASN A 52 14.12 3.94 0.67
CA ASN A 52 14.79 4.47 1.85
C ASN A 52 13.89 5.37 2.71
N TRP A 53 12.58 5.07 2.76
CA TRP A 53 11.61 5.86 3.52
C TRP A 53 11.60 7.37 3.18
N ASP A 54 12.04 7.71 1.97
CA ASP A 54 12.23 9.09 1.53
C ASP A 54 10.98 9.57 0.77
N TRP A 55 10.30 10.57 1.33
CA TRP A 55 9.11 11.18 0.74
C TRP A 55 9.36 11.63 -0.70
N GLU A 56 10.46 12.34 -0.97
CA GLU A 56 10.75 12.94 -2.27
C GLU A 56 11.10 11.90 -3.34
N LYS A 57 11.71 10.78 -2.93
CA LYS A 57 12.00 9.66 -3.84
C LYS A 57 10.79 8.76 -4.11
N ALA A 58 9.80 8.77 -3.23
CA ALA A 58 8.63 7.92 -3.36
C ALA A 58 7.66 8.42 -4.44
N PRO A 59 7.18 7.56 -5.36
CA PRO A 59 6.20 7.98 -6.36
C PRO A 59 4.81 8.19 -5.74
N VAL A 60 4.12 9.25 -6.18
CA VAL A 60 2.72 9.52 -5.82
C VAL A 60 1.82 8.39 -6.32
N LEU A 61 0.95 7.87 -5.44
CA LEU A 61 -0.08 6.90 -5.79
C LEU A 61 -1.10 7.56 -6.72
N LYS A 62 -1.31 6.95 -7.88
CA LYS A 62 -2.23 7.47 -8.90
C LYS A 62 -3.64 7.02 -8.61
N ASN A 63 -4.59 7.95 -8.66
CA ASN A 63 -6.01 7.63 -8.54
C ASN A 63 -6.55 6.96 -9.81
N ASN A 64 -7.13 5.78 -9.66
CA ASN A 64 -7.89 5.08 -10.68
C ASN A 64 -9.27 4.69 -10.11
N LYS A 65 -10.32 5.40 -10.55
CA LYS A 65 -11.71 5.16 -10.14
C LYS A 65 -11.90 5.05 -8.62
N GLY A 66 -11.22 5.91 -7.86
CA GLY A 66 -11.32 5.98 -6.40
C GLY A 66 -10.50 4.93 -5.66
N ILE A 67 -9.50 4.34 -6.31
CA ILE A 67 -8.43 3.54 -5.68
C ILE A 67 -7.11 4.22 -6.05
N LEU A 68 -6.31 4.56 -5.05
CA LEU A 68 -4.97 5.09 -5.25
C LEU A 68 -3.99 3.92 -5.40
N LYS A 69 -3.11 3.96 -6.41
CA LYS A 69 -2.24 2.83 -6.77
C LYS A 69 -0.80 3.25 -6.99
N SER A 70 0.15 2.45 -6.48
CA SER A 70 1.57 2.54 -6.84
C SER A 70 2.11 1.15 -7.14
N ARG A 71 3.02 1.05 -8.11
CA ARG A 71 3.64 -0.22 -8.49
C ARG A 71 5.15 -0.12 -8.32
N GLN A 72 5.72 -1.09 -7.61
CA GLN A 72 7.15 -1.22 -7.38
C GLN A 72 7.66 -2.54 -7.97
N GLU A 73 8.89 -2.54 -8.49
CA GLU A 73 9.59 -3.76 -8.88
C GLU A 73 10.63 -4.08 -7.80
N LEU A 74 10.40 -5.16 -7.05
CA LEU A 74 11.14 -5.49 -5.83
C LEU A 74 11.85 -6.84 -5.98
N LYS A 75 13.02 -6.99 -5.37
CA LYS A 75 13.80 -8.24 -5.42
C LYS A 75 13.12 -9.32 -4.57
N GLU A 76 13.19 -10.56 -5.04
CA GLU A 76 12.79 -11.73 -4.25
C GLU A 76 13.76 -12.03 -3.09
N GLY A 77 13.39 -12.97 -2.23
CA GLY A 77 14.25 -13.55 -1.21
C GLY A 77 14.41 -12.69 0.05
N LYS A 78 13.56 -11.69 0.24
CA LYS A 78 13.58 -10.87 1.46
C LYS A 78 12.23 -10.26 1.81
N LYS A 79 12.13 -9.82 3.05
CA LYS A 79 11.03 -9.00 3.55
C LYS A 79 11.36 -7.52 3.37
N TYR A 80 10.33 -6.71 3.24
CA TYR A 80 10.39 -5.26 3.15
C TYR A 80 9.43 -4.66 4.17
N GLU A 81 9.87 -3.65 4.89
CA GLU A 81 8.99 -2.82 5.69
C GLU A 81 8.46 -1.65 4.85
N TYR A 82 7.19 -1.29 5.07
CA TYR A 82 6.56 -0.17 4.37
C TYR A 82 5.38 0.43 5.16
N ARG A 83 4.99 1.66 4.80
CA ARG A 83 3.73 2.31 5.20
C ARG A 83 3.25 3.26 4.10
N TYR A 84 1.99 3.68 4.15
CA TYR A 84 1.50 4.79 3.35
C TYR A 84 1.67 6.11 4.12
N LEU A 85 2.04 7.18 3.42
CA LEU A 85 2.11 8.52 3.99
C LEU A 85 1.24 9.45 3.13
N ALA A 86 0.26 10.10 3.75
CA ALA A 86 -0.61 11.09 3.13
C ALA A 86 -0.15 12.50 3.49
N ASP A 87 -0.02 13.36 2.46
CA ASP A 87 0.41 14.76 2.54
C ASP A 87 1.67 14.99 3.43
N ASN A 88 2.58 14.03 3.45
CA ASN A 88 3.79 14.02 4.30
C ASN A 88 3.51 14.18 5.81
N GLN A 89 2.33 13.77 6.28
CA GLN A 89 1.87 14.03 7.65
C GLN A 89 1.21 12.82 8.31
N VAL A 90 0.33 12.12 7.58
CA VAL A 90 -0.51 11.07 8.16
C VAL A 90 -0.04 9.72 7.67
N TRP A 91 0.44 8.90 8.61
CA TRP A 91 0.83 7.53 8.32
C TRP A 91 -0.37 6.59 8.36
N LEU A 92 -0.46 5.69 7.39
CA LEU A 92 -1.47 4.63 7.33
C LEU A 92 -0.82 3.27 7.13
N ASN A 93 -1.37 2.29 7.83
CA ASN A 93 -0.98 0.89 7.68
C ASN A 93 -1.93 0.18 6.71
N ASP A 94 -1.38 -0.78 5.98
CA ASP A 94 -2.13 -1.69 5.12
C ASP A 94 -2.77 -2.80 5.95
N GLU A 95 -4.10 -2.81 6.06
CA GLU A 95 -4.83 -3.85 6.79
C GLU A 95 -4.65 -5.27 6.21
N LYS A 96 -4.12 -5.37 4.98
CA LYS A 96 -3.81 -6.61 4.26
C LYS A 96 -2.30 -6.83 4.09
N ALA A 97 -1.45 -6.16 4.87
CA ALA A 97 -0.03 -6.49 4.94
C ALA A 97 0.17 -7.97 5.31
N ASP A 98 1.33 -8.53 4.92
CA ASP A 98 1.64 -9.93 5.25
C ASP A 98 1.91 -10.12 6.74
N ASP A 99 2.47 -9.09 7.40
CA ASP A 99 2.73 -9.04 8.84
C ASP A 99 2.92 -7.58 9.30
N TYR A 100 3.19 -7.38 10.59
CA TYR A 100 3.54 -6.09 11.19
C TYR A 100 4.72 -6.24 12.14
N VAL A 101 5.62 -5.25 12.14
CA VAL A 101 6.77 -5.20 13.04
C VAL A 101 6.82 -3.86 13.75
N ALA A 102 7.35 -3.83 14.98
CA ALA A 102 7.56 -2.57 15.71
C ALA A 102 8.50 -1.66 14.91
N SER A 103 8.11 -0.39 14.77
CA SER A 103 8.95 0.62 14.13
C SER A 103 10.00 1.15 15.12
N GLU A 104 11.00 1.89 14.62
CA GLU A 104 11.98 2.59 15.45
C GLU A 104 11.35 3.69 16.33
N TYR A 105 10.15 4.15 15.97
CA TYR A 105 9.36 5.08 16.76
C TYR A 105 8.44 4.31 17.71
N ALA A 106 8.47 4.68 18.99
CA ALA A 106 7.63 4.09 20.01
C ALA A 106 6.15 4.11 19.60
N ASP A 107 5.44 3.03 19.93
CA ASP A 107 4.00 2.84 19.71
C ASP A 107 3.53 2.87 18.23
N ALA A 108 4.45 2.71 17.28
CA ALA A 108 4.13 2.56 15.87
C ALA A 108 4.63 1.21 15.32
N GLN A 109 3.86 0.66 14.38
CA GLN A 109 4.20 -0.55 13.65
C GLN A 109 4.32 -0.27 12.15
N ASN A 110 5.31 -0.89 11.51
CA ASN A 110 5.47 -0.94 10.07
C ASN A 110 4.75 -2.16 9.49
N CYS A 111 4.19 -2.02 8.29
CA CYS A 111 3.68 -3.16 7.54
C CYS A 111 4.85 -3.95 6.96
N VAL A 112 4.69 -5.27 6.88
CA VAL A 112 5.66 -6.16 6.26
C VAL A 112 5.10 -6.67 4.94
N LEU A 113 5.93 -6.56 3.90
CA LEU A 113 5.78 -7.22 2.62
C LEU A 113 6.79 -8.36 2.55
N ASP A 114 6.30 -9.60 2.55
CA ASP A 114 7.11 -10.81 2.47
C ASP A 114 7.23 -11.27 1.00
N LEU A 115 8.46 -11.25 0.47
CA LEU A 115 8.84 -11.78 -0.84
C LEU A 115 9.89 -12.89 -0.73
N SER A 116 9.97 -13.56 0.42
CA SER A 116 10.87 -14.71 0.64
C SER A 116 10.42 -15.97 -0.09
#